data_AF-A0A7J5ELM3-F1
#
_entry.id   AF-A0A7J5ELM3-F1
#
_cell.length_a   1.000
_cell.length_b   1.000
_cell.length_c   1.000
_cell.angle_alpha   90.00
_cell.angle_beta   90.00
_cell.angle_gamma   90.00
#
_symmetry.space_group_name_H-M   'P 1'
#
loop_
_entity.id
_entity.type
_entity.pdbx_description
1 polymer ?
#
loop_
_entity_poly.entity_id
_entity_poly.type
_entity_poly.pdbx_seq_one_letter_code
_entity_poly.pdbx_strand_id
1 'polypeptide(L)'
;MQQSNVNWVKSLKDLRSAFRTHGQPQIAAGMSAYMRNQFEFFGLQTSLRRQLQYHFVRSITDVATGFDVAERLWEYAERELHYTALDMLKRLVASKSVSIPNPDILLRRCELLIQANSWWDSVDCLAPRVAGIIALRSPSVNLTALTGRWIQHPNMWIQRSALIVQLAYKDRTNAELLFSLVRAVMDSREFFLRKAAGWALREYSKTNPQAVRGFLDCNKSSLSPLTYREASKYC
;
A
#
# COMPACT_ATOMS: atom_id res chain seq x y z
N MET A 1 15.27 26.39 2.78
CA MET A 1 14.93 24.98 3.08
C MET A 1 14.71 24.67 4.56
N GLN A 2 15.09 25.52 5.53
CA GLN A 2 14.86 25.24 6.96
C GLN A 2 13.47 25.68 7.49
N GLN A 3 12.80 26.68 6.90
CA GLN A 3 11.48 27.14 7.37
C GLN A 3 10.32 26.17 7.09
N SER A 4 10.42 25.32 6.06
CA SER A 4 9.40 24.32 5.74
C SER A 4 9.38 23.17 6.75
N ASN A 5 10.55 22.75 7.26
CA ASN A 5 10.65 21.64 8.22
C ASN A 5 10.11 21.99 9.61
N VAL A 6 10.11 23.26 10.02
CA VAL A 6 9.64 23.67 11.36
C VAL A 6 8.11 23.71 11.45
N ASN A 7 7.41 23.92 10.33
CA ASN A 7 5.96 24.19 10.33
C ASN A 7 5.11 22.90 10.49
N TRP A 8 5.51 21.80 9.86
CA TRP A 8 4.73 20.56 9.95
C TRP A 8 4.94 19.84 11.28
N VAL A 9 6.08 20.02 11.97
CA VAL A 9 6.33 19.40 13.29
C VAL A 9 5.35 19.92 14.33
N LYS A 10 5.10 21.24 14.36
CA LYS A 10 4.08 21.83 15.22
C LYS A 10 2.69 21.29 14.85
N SER A 11 2.36 21.35 13.55
CA SER A 11 1.08 20.85 13.04
C SER A 11 0.84 19.37 13.35
N LEU A 12 1.89 18.55 13.42
CA LEU A 12 1.83 17.15 13.80
C LEU A 12 1.53 16.97 15.29
N LYS A 13 2.12 17.79 16.17
CA LYS A 13 1.79 17.79 17.60
C LYS A 13 0.31 18.13 17.80
N ASP A 14 -0.17 19.14 17.09
CA ASP A 14 -1.56 19.57 17.14
C ASP A 14 -2.51 18.46 16.64
N LEU A 15 -2.16 17.80 15.53
CA LEU A 15 -2.89 16.64 15.02
C LEU A 15 -2.99 15.51 16.05
N ARG A 16 -1.86 15.14 16.68
CA ARG A 16 -1.85 14.08 17.68
C ARG A 16 -2.66 14.45 18.92
N SER A 17 -2.62 15.72 19.33
CA SER A 17 -3.46 16.22 20.42
C SER A 17 -4.95 16.11 20.07
N ALA A 18 -5.33 16.48 18.85
CA ALA A 18 -6.70 16.33 18.35
C ALA A 18 -7.14 14.86 18.32
N PHE A 19 -6.27 13.96 17.87
CA PHE A 19 -6.54 12.51 17.84
C PHE A 19 -6.75 11.93 19.24
N ARG A 20 -5.92 12.33 20.21
CA ARG A 20 -6.07 11.93 21.61
C ARG A 20 -7.37 12.44 22.23
N THR A 21 -7.69 13.71 21.97
CA THR A 21 -8.88 14.37 22.54
C THR A 21 -10.18 13.73 22.03
N HIS A 22 -10.21 13.32 20.77
CA HIS A 22 -11.39 12.72 20.15
C HIS A 22 -11.35 11.18 20.12
N GLY A 23 -10.27 10.58 20.63
CA GLY A 23 -10.08 9.15 20.67
C GLY A 23 -11.09 8.48 21.58
N GLN A 24 -11.51 7.27 21.20
CA GLN A 24 -12.52 6.48 21.91
C GLN A 24 -11.91 5.14 22.34
N PRO A 25 -11.42 5.00 23.58
CA PRO A 25 -10.73 3.79 24.05
C PRO A 25 -11.54 2.50 23.85
N GLN A 26 -12.86 2.57 24.02
CA GLN A 26 -13.78 1.45 23.78
C GLN A 26 -13.79 1.00 22.32
N ILE A 27 -13.66 1.92 21.36
CA ILE A 27 -13.53 1.60 19.93
C ILE A 27 -12.11 1.11 19.64
N ALA A 28 -11.09 1.71 20.26
CA ALA A 28 -9.69 1.35 20.07
C ALA A 28 -9.42 -0.14 20.38
N ALA A 29 -10.00 -0.67 21.46
CA ALA A 29 -9.87 -2.09 21.82
C ALA A 29 -10.38 -3.01 20.70
N GLY A 30 -11.54 -2.71 20.12
CA GLY A 30 -12.09 -3.46 18.99
C GLY A 30 -11.25 -3.36 17.72
N MET A 31 -10.72 -2.17 17.42
CA MET A 31 -9.82 -1.96 16.27
C MET A 31 -8.51 -2.73 16.42
N SER A 32 -7.92 -2.71 17.62
CA SER A 32 -6.71 -3.47 17.93
C SER A 32 -6.95 -4.97 17.80
N ALA A 33 -8.05 -5.49 18.37
CA ALA A 33 -8.42 -6.90 18.28
C ALA A 33 -8.62 -7.36 16.82
N TYR A 34 -9.24 -6.53 15.98
CA TYR A 34 -9.37 -6.80 14.54
C TYR A 34 -8.00 -6.95 13.84
N MET A 35 -7.01 -6.17 14.28
CA MET A 35 -5.61 -6.28 13.84
C MET A 35 -4.78 -7.28 14.67
N ARG A 36 -5.44 -8.22 15.35
CA ARG A 36 -4.81 -9.25 16.19
C ARG A 36 -3.88 -8.67 17.27
N ASN A 37 -4.27 -7.52 17.83
CA ASN A 37 -3.56 -6.80 18.88
C ASN A 37 -2.11 -6.42 18.53
N GLN A 38 -1.81 -6.23 17.23
CA GLN A 38 -0.47 -5.85 16.78
C GLN A 38 -0.19 -4.35 16.86
N PHE A 39 -1.23 -3.52 16.98
CA PHE A 39 -1.11 -2.07 16.95
C PHE A 39 -2.00 -1.39 17.99
N GLU A 40 -1.54 -0.24 18.47
CA GLU A 40 -2.33 0.66 19.27
C GLU A 40 -3.25 1.49 18.39
N PHE A 41 -4.35 1.97 18.96
CA PHE A 41 -5.32 2.82 18.26
C PHE A 41 -5.78 3.94 19.19
N PHE A 42 -6.05 5.12 18.62
CA PHE A 42 -6.82 6.15 19.31
C PHE A 42 -8.30 5.80 19.41
N GLY A 43 -8.81 4.93 18.53
CA GLY A 43 -10.23 4.60 18.42
C GLY A 43 -10.98 5.53 17.47
N LEU A 44 -10.30 6.04 16.44
CA LEU A 44 -10.86 6.98 15.47
C LEU A 44 -11.29 6.25 14.20
N GLN A 45 -12.61 6.22 13.96
CA GLN A 45 -13.14 5.74 12.70
C GLN A 45 -12.71 6.61 11.52
N THR A 46 -12.69 6.02 10.31
CA THR A 46 -12.15 6.65 9.09
C THR A 46 -12.72 8.03 8.79
N SER A 47 -14.03 8.25 8.98
CA SER A 47 -14.68 9.55 8.72
C SER A 47 -14.13 10.64 9.63
N LEU A 48 -14.17 10.43 10.95
CA LEU A 48 -13.65 11.37 11.95
C LEU A 48 -12.15 11.57 11.82
N ARG A 49 -11.37 10.50 11.63
CA ARG A 49 -9.91 10.61 11.39
C ARG A 49 -9.61 11.53 10.19
N ARG A 50 -10.33 11.34 9.07
CA ARG A 50 -10.13 12.16 7.86
C ARG A 50 -10.54 13.61 8.05
N GLN A 51 -11.58 13.87 8.83
CA GLN A 51 -11.97 15.23 9.22
C GLN A 51 -10.86 15.90 10.04
N LEU A 52 -10.37 15.23 11.09
CA LEU A 52 -9.34 15.77 11.99
C LEU A 52 -8.00 16.00 11.27
N GLN A 53 -7.60 15.10 10.36
CA GLN A 53 -6.34 15.21 9.62
C GLN A 53 -6.40 16.16 8.40
N TYR A 54 -7.58 16.69 8.03
CA TYR A 54 -7.81 17.35 6.75
C TYR A 54 -6.81 18.48 6.46
N HIS A 55 -6.67 19.43 7.38
CA HIS A 55 -5.78 20.58 7.21
C HIS A 55 -4.30 20.17 7.22
N PHE A 56 -3.93 19.26 8.12
CA PHE A 56 -2.57 18.74 8.20
C PHE A 56 -2.15 18.04 6.91
N VAL A 57 -2.99 17.14 6.38
CA VAL A 57 -2.68 16.43 5.14
C VAL A 57 -2.59 17.38 3.95
N ARG A 58 -3.37 18.47 3.91
CA ARG A 58 -3.35 19.44 2.80
C ARG A 58 -2.23 20.46 2.87
N SER A 59 -1.67 20.71 4.06
CA SER A 59 -0.54 21.65 4.20
C SER A 59 0.76 21.10 3.59
N ILE A 60 0.87 19.78 3.43
CA ILE A 60 2.00 19.14 2.75
C ILE A 60 1.74 19.09 1.25
N THR A 61 2.57 19.71 0.42
CA THR A 61 2.25 19.90 -1.01
C THR A 61 3.15 19.14 -1.96
N ASP A 62 4.34 18.72 -1.52
CA ASP A 62 5.30 17.98 -2.33
C ASP A 62 5.55 16.56 -1.80
N VAL A 63 5.98 15.67 -2.70
CA VAL A 63 6.19 14.25 -2.39
C VAL A 63 7.37 14.04 -1.45
N ALA A 64 8.46 14.80 -1.58
CA ALA A 64 9.66 14.62 -0.76
C ALA A 64 9.35 14.86 0.72
N THR A 65 8.79 16.04 1.03
CA THR A 65 8.29 16.39 2.37
C THR A 65 7.20 15.43 2.82
N GLY A 66 6.32 15.00 1.91
CA GLY A 66 5.31 13.98 2.18
C GLY A 66 5.91 12.69 2.75
N PHE A 67 7.00 12.19 2.19
CA PHE A 67 7.66 11.02 2.74
C PHE A 67 8.39 11.30 4.06
N ASP A 68 8.99 12.47 4.24
CA ASP A 68 9.64 12.83 5.52
C ASP A 68 8.61 12.85 6.67
N VAL A 69 7.43 13.41 6.40
CA VAL A 69 6.30 13.43 7.34
C VAL A 69 5.74 12.01 7.54
N ALA A 70 5.64 11.20 6.47
CA ALA A 70 5.15 9.83 6.56
C ALA A 70 6.04 8.96 7.43
N GLU A 71 7.36 9.06 7.30
CA GLU A 71 8.33 8.34 8.13
C GLU A 71 8.20 8.78 9.59
N ARG A 72 8.05 10.08 9.86
CA ARG A 72 7.83 10.56 11.23
C ARG A 72 6.50 10.07 11.84
N LEU A 73 5.45 9.98 11.04
CA LEU A 73 4.17 9.38 11.46
C LEU A 73 4.30 7.88 11.73
N TRP A 74 5.20 7.20 11.00
CA TRP A 74 5.43 5.76 11.11
C TRP A 74 6.10 5.32 12.41
N GLU A 75 6.81 6.24 13.07
CA GLU A 75 7.46 6.01 14.37
C GLU A 75 6.47 5.88 15.53
N TYR A 76 5.21 6.32 15.36
CA TYR A 76 4.20 6.22 16.40
C TYR A 76 3.53 4.85 16.41
N ALA A 77 3.13 4.40 17.61
CA ALA A 77 2.47 3.11 17.82
C ALA A 77 1.02 3.11 17.32
N GLU A 78 0.36 4.28 17.38
CA GLU A 78 -1.06 4.41 17.06
C GLU A 78 -1.30 4.34 15.54
N ARG A 79 -2.02 3.30 15.10
CA ARG A 79 -2.18 2.93 13.69
C ARG A 79 -2.89 4.00 12.85
N GLU A 80 -3.73 4.85 13.45
CA GLU A 80 -4.36 5.94 12.71
C GLU A 80 -3.37 6.99 12.19
N LEU A 81 -2.18 7.10 12.78
CA LEU A 81 -1.12 7.97 12.26
C LEU A 81 -0.47 7.37 11.01
N HIS A 82 -0.33 6.04 10.94
CA HIS A 82 0.07 5.36 9.71
C HIS A 82 -0.97 5.61 8.62
N TYR A 83 -2.27 5.50 8.93
CA TYR A 83 -3.33 5.82 7.95
C TYR A 83 -3.32 7.27 7.47
N THR A 84 -2.94 8.21 8.35
CA THR A 84 -2.75 9.61 7.97
C THR A 84 -1.63 9.74 6.94
N ALA A 85 -0.49 9.07 7.18
CA ALA A 85 0.63 9.03 6.23
C ALA A 85 0.21 8.46 4.87
N LEU A 86 -0.56 7.37 4.88
CA LEU A 86 -1.04 6.72 3.65
C LEU A 86 -2.01 7.60 2.85
N ASP A 87 -2.99 8.23 3.52
CA ASP A 87 -3.92 9.14 2.86
C ASP A 87 -3.18 10.36 2.27
N MET A 88 -2.15 10.87 2.95
CA MET A 88 -1.29 11.95 2.45
C MET A 88 -0.46 11.54 1.24
N LEU A 89 0.32 10.46 1.33
CA LEU A 89 1.18 9.98 0.24
C LEU A 89 0.35 9.66 -1.01
N LYS A 90 -0.77 8.96 -0.84
CA LYS A 90 -1.71 8.65 -1.92
C LYS A 90 -2.23 9.90 -2.61
N ARG A 91 -2.57 10.96 -1.85
CA ARG A 91 -3.01 12.24 -2.43
C ARG A 91 -1.89 12.88 -3.25
N LEU A 92 -0.67 12.93 -2.71
CA LEU A 92 0.48 13.56 -3.36
C LEU A 92 0.84 12.85 -4.68
N VAL A 93 1.01 11.53 -4.65
CA VAL A 93 1.44 10.76 -5.83
C VAL A 93 0.34 10.61 -6.88
N ALA A 94 -0.95 10.69 -6.50
CA ALA A 94 -2.05 10.66 -7.46
C ALA A 94 -2.22 12.01 -8.20
N SER A 95 -1.72 13.12 -7.65
CA SER A 95 -1.86 14.43 -8.28
C SER A 95 -0.93 14.58 -9.48
N LYS A 96 -1.49 14.78 -10.68
CA LYS A 96 -0.71 15.02 -11.91
C LYS A 96 0.13 16.31 -11.85
N SER A 97 -0.27 17.28 -11.04
CA SER A 97 0.46 18.55 -10.87
C SER A 97 1.63 18.46 -9.89
N VAL A 98 1.74 17.36 -9.13
CA VAL A 98 2.84 17.17 -8.17
C VAL A 98 3.91 16.31 -8.83
N SER A 99 5.15 16.79 -8.82
CA SER A 99 6.31 16.06 -9.36
C SER A 99 6.68 14.85 -8.49
N ILE A 100 7.26 13.83 -9.13
CA ILE A 100 7.83 12.64 -8.47
C ILE A 100 9.34 12.68 -8.67
N PRO A 101 10.08 13.39 -7.80
CA PRO A 101 11.53 13.46 -7.90
C PRO A 101 12.16 12.15 -7.43
N ASN A 102 13.23 11.72 -8.09
CA ASN A 102 14.04 10.56 -7.68
C ASN A 102 13.19 9.32 -7.35
N PRO A 103 12.41 8.80 -8.31
CA PRO A 103 11.43 7.74 -8.05
C PRO A 103 12.03 6.49 -7.42
N ASP A 104 13.27 6.11 -7.77
CA ASP A 104 13.94 4.96 -7.16
C ASP A 104 14.19 5.14 -5.66
N ILE A 105 14.53 6.36 -5.21
CA ILE A 105 14.67 6.68 -3.79
C ILE A 105 13.31 6.58 -3.09
N LEU A 106 12.25 7.13 -3.70
CA LEU A 106 10.90 7.08 -3.14
C LEU A 106 10.36 5.64 -3.05
N LEU A 107 10.66 4.80 -4.04
CA LEU A 107 10.32 3.38 -4.03
C LEU A 107 11.09 2.64 -2.93
N ARG A 108 12.37 2.96 -2.72
CA ARG A 108 13.14 2.43 -1.59
C ARG A 108 12.55 2.85 -0.24
N ARG A 109 12.07 4.09 -0.11
CA ARG A 109 11.35 4.54 1.09
C ARG A 109 10.03 3.78 1.28
N CYS A 110 9.30 3.48 0.19
CA CYS A 110 8.13 2.59 0.26
C CYS A 110 8.51 1.19 0.77
N GLU A 111 9.61 0.60 0.28
CA GLU A 111 10.10 -0.71 0.75
C GLU A 111 10.39 -0.70 2.26
N LEU A 112 10.96 0.38 2.78
CA LEU A 112 11.23 0.54 4.22
C LEU A 112 9.93 0.64 5.03
N LEU A 113 8.97 1.47 4.58
CA LEU A 113 7.66 1.60 5.22
C LEU A 113 6.84 0.31 5.16
N ILE A 114 6.95 -0.47 4.08
CA ILE A 114 6.28 -1.78 3.96
C ILE A 114 6.84 -2.77 4.98
N GLN A 115 8.14 -2.72 5.28
CA GLN A 115 8.80 -3.61 6.24
C GLN A 115 8.61 -3.17 7.69
N ALA A 116 8.42 -1.88 7.93
CA ALA A 116 8.14 -1.34 9.26
C ALA A 116 6.63 -1.41 9.55
N ASN A 117 6.23 -1.89 10.73
CA ASN A 117 4.82 -1.97 11.14
C ASN A 117 3.91 -2.65 10.10
N SER A 118 4.41 -3.76 9.52
CA SER A 118 3.77 -4.44 8.40
C SER A 118 2.49 -5.16 8.78
N TRP A 119 1.41 -4.82 8.10
CA TRP A 119 0.17 -5.59 8.09
C TRP A 119 -0.62 -5.26 6.83
N TRP A 120 -1.60 -6.10 6.47
CA TRP A 120 -2.26 -6.01 5.17
C TRP A 120 -2.92 -4.64 4.94
N ASP A 121 -3.42 -3.97 5.98
CA ASP A 121 -4.09 -2.68 5.91
C ASP A 121 -3.15 -1.54 5.45
N SER A 122 -1.88 -1.54 5.87
CA SER A 122 -0.89 -0.56 5.38
C SER A 122 -0.32 -0.96 4.02
N VAL A 123 0.05 -2.23 3.87
CA VAL A 123 0.69 -2.76 2.66
C VAL A 123 -0.23 -2.64 1.45
N ASP A 124 -1.52 -2.94 1.62
CA ASP A 124 -2.52 -2.88 0.54
C ASP A 124 -2.85 -1.45 0.10
N CYS A 125 -2.41 -0.45 0.86
CA CYS A 125 -2.42 0.94 0.42
C CYS A 125 -1.07 1.35 -0.19
N LEU A 126 0.06 1.08 0.50
CA LEU A 126 1.40 1.49 0.04
C LEU A 126 1.73 0.91 -1.34
N ALA A 127 1.58 -0.39 -1.51
CA ALA A 127 2.03 -1.06 -2.73
C ALA A 127 1.26 -0.60 -3.99
N PRO A 128 -0.09 -0.70 -4.07
CA PRO A 128 -0.80 -0.33 -5.29
C PRO A 128 -1.09 1.17 -5.42
N ARG A 129 -1.24 1.91 -4.31
CA ARG A 129 -1.70 3.31 -4.34
C ARG A 129 -0.58 4.32 -4.19
N VAL A 130 0.59 3.91 -3.71
CA VAL A 130 1.76 4.78 -3.58
C VAL A 130 2.88 4.30 -4.50
N ALA A 131 3.50 3.15 -4.22
CA ALA A 131 4.61 2.64 -5.01
C ALA A 131 4.22 2.35 -6.47
N GLY A 132 3.07 1.74 -6.70
CA GLY A 132 2.53 1.51 -8.04
C GLY A 132 2.27 2.80 -8.80
N ILE A 133 1.72 3.83 -8.15
CA ILE A 133 1.48 5.11 -8.82
C ILE A 133 2.80 5.84 -9.10
N ILE A 134 3.79 5.75 -8.22
CA ILE A 134 5.15 6.25 -8.46
C ILE A 134 5.74 5.57 -9.70
N ALA A 135 5.76 4.24 -9.74
CA ALA A 135 6.31 3.49 -10.87
C ALA A 135 5.56 3.77 -12.18
N LEU A 136 4.22 3.84 -12.15
CA LEU A 136 3.41 4.12 -13.34
C LEU A 136 3.67 5.51 -13.93
N ARG A 137 3.94 6.50 -13.08
CA ARG A 137 4.17 7.90 -13.48
C ARG A 137 5.65 8.19 -13.81
N SER A 138 6.55 7.25 -13.58
CA SER A 138 7.99 7.44 -13.74
C SER A 138 8.56 6.46 -14.77
N PRO A 139 8.65 6.84 -16.06
CA PRO A 139 9.14 5.97 -17.13
C PRO A 139 10.55 5.41 -16.91
N SER A 140 11.37 6.08 -16.10
CA SER A 140 12.71 5.62 -15.74
C SER A 140 12.71 4.39 -14.81
N VAL A 141 11.58 4.08 -14.15
CA VAL A 141 11.48 2.96 -13.22
C VAL A 141 11.33 1.65 -13.99
N ASN A 142 12.31 0.76 -13.80
CA ASN A 142 12.22 -0.61 -14.31
C ASN A 142 11.36 -1.47 -13.36
N LEU A 143 10.05 -1.54 -13.65
CA LEU A 143 9.09 -2.28 -12.83
C LEU A 143 9.40 -3.78 -12.73
N THR A 144 9.89 -4.39 -13.82
CA THR A 144 10.28 -5.82 -13.83
C THR A 144 11.44 -6.08 -12.87
N ALA A 145 12.48 -5.23 -12.89
CA ALA A 145 13.60 -5.37 -11.97
C ALA A 145 13.19 -5.15 -10.51
N LEU A 146 12.36 -4.13 -10.25
CA LEU A 146 11.82 -3.84 -8.91
C LEU A 146 11.05 -5.03 -8.35
N THR A 147 10.04 -5.49 -9.10
CA THR A 147 9.16 -6.59 -8.65
C THR A 147 9.87 -7.94 -8.63
N GLY A 148 10.82 -8.17 -9.53
CA GLY A 148 11.69 -9.35 -9.52
C GLY A 148 12.52 -9.46 -8.25
N ARG A 149 13.05 -8.34 -7.73
CA ARG A 149 13.68 -8.34 -6.41
C ARG A 149 12.67 -8.53 -5.27
N TRP A 150 11.51 -7.88 -5.34
CA TRP A 150 10.51 -7.94 -4.27
C TRP A 150 9.93 -9.35 -4.09
N ILE A 151 9.65 -10.06 -5.19
CA ILE A 151 9.07 -11.41 -5.12
C ILE A 151 10.04 -12.44 -4.53
N GLN A 152 11.35 -12.19 -4.59
CA GLN A 152 12.40 -13.02 -4.00
C GLN A 152 12.80 -12.59 -2.58
N HIS A 153 12.21 -11.52 -2.05
CA HIS A 153 12.59 -10.98 -0.74
C HIS A 153 12.13 -11.90 0.40
N PRO A 154 12.90 -12.10 1.50
CA PRO A 154 12.50 -13.00 2.59
C PRO A 154 11.25 -12.52 3.36
N ASN A 155 10.96 -11.22 3.37
CA ASN A 155 9.76 -10.67 3.98
C ASN A 155 8.54 -10.83 3.06
N MET A 156 7.53 -11.58 3.52
CA MET A 156 6.29 -11.83 2.77
C MET A 156 5.50 -10.57 2.40
N TRP A 157 5.62 -9.47 3.15
CA TRP A 157 4.93 -8.22 2.84
C TRP A 157 5.54 -7.51 1.63
N ILE A 158 6.84 -7.68 1.40
CA ILE A 158 7.53 -7.21 0.20
C ILE A 158 7.12 -8.10 -0.99
N GLN A 159 7.07 -9.43 -0.82
CA GLN A 159 6.55 -10.33 -1.86
C GLN A 159 5.08 -10.01 -2.22
N ARG A 160 4.24 -9.77 -1.21
CA ARG A 160 2.84 -9.34 -1.37
C ARG A 160 2.77 -8.05 -2.19
N SER A 161 3.64 -7.10 -1.89
CA SER A 161 3.72 -5.82 -2.59
C SER A 161 4.05 -6.00 -4.07
N ALA A 162 4.91 -6.96 -4.42
CA ALA A 162 5.22 -7.28 -5.82
C ALA A 162 3.96 -7.73 -6.58
N LEU A 163 3.17 -8.61 -5.97
CA LEU A 163 1.95 -9.16 -6.56
C LEU A 163 0.88 -8.08 -6.81
N ILE A 164 0.78 -7.09 -5.92
CA ILE A 164 -0.30 -6.09 -5.97
C ILE A 164 0.15 -4.71 -6.48
N VAL A 165 1.42 -4.49 -6.83
CA VAL A 165 1.89 -3.14 -7.24
C VAL A 165 1.12 -2.59 -8.46
N GLN A 166 0.69 -3.48 -9.36
CA GLN A 166 -0.03 -3.13 -10.59
C GLN A 166 -1.56 -3.02 -10.43
N LEU A 167 -2.09 -3.18 -9.22
CA LEU A 167 -3.54 -3.35 -8.98
C LEU A 167 -4.40 -2.18 -9.51
N ALA A 168 -3.84 -0.97 -9.56
CA ALA A 168 -4.54 0.22 -10.04
C ALA A 168 -4.33 0.53 -11.55
N TYR A 169 -3.57 -0.30 -12.27
CA TYR A 169 -3.09 0.03 -13.62
C TYR A 169 -4.14 -0.17 -14.72
N LYS A 170 -5.12 -1.07 -14.53
CA LYS A 170 -6.16 -1.37 -15.52
C LYS A 170 -5.57 -1.78 -16.88
N ASP A 171 -5.85 -1.00 -17.94
CA ASP A 171 -5.34 -1.16 -19.29
C ASP A 171 -3.82 -1.03 -19.38
N ARG A 172 -3.19 -0.41 -18.39
CA ARG A 172 -1.73 -0.26 -18.28
C ARG A 172 -1.04 -1.43 -17.57
N THR A 173 -1.78 -2.44 -17.11
CA THR A 173 -1.19 -3.60 -16.43
C THR A 173 -0.32 -4.40 -17.41
N ASN A 174 0.94 -4.64 -17.02
CA ASN A 174 1.78 -5.62 -17.71
C ASN A 174 1.35 -7.03 -17.28
N ALA A 175 0.55 -7.68 -18.13
CA ALA A 175 -0.03 -8.99 -17.88
C ALA A 175 1.04 -10.09 -17.76
N GLU A 176 2.05 -10.09 -18.61
CA GLU A 176 3.13 -11.08 -18.58
C GLU A 176 3.89 -11.03 -17.25
N LEU A 177 4.21 -9.82 -16.79
CA LEU A 177 4.83 -9.60 -15.49
C LEU A 177 3.91 -10.03 -14.34
N LEU A 178 2.61 -9.69 -14.40
CA LEU A 178 1.65 -10.13 -13.39
C LEU A 178 1.62 -11.67 -13.30
N PHE A 179 1.51 -12.35 -14.44
CA PHE A 179 1.46 -13.80 -14.49
C PHE A 179 2.77 -14.45 -14.03
N SER A 180 3.93 -13.88 -14.36
CA SER A 180 5.22 -14.39 -13.87
C SER A 180 5.35 -14.26 -12.35
N LEU A 181 4.91 -13.14 -11.77
CA LEU A 181 4.92 -12.92 -10.32
C LEU A 181 3.96 -13.88 -9.59
N VAL A 182 2.78 -14.14 -10.16
CA VAL A 182 1.86 -15.15 -9.60
C VAL A 182 2.48 -16.54 -9.65
N ARG A 183 3.11 -16.93 -10.77
CA ARG A 183 3.79 -18.23 -10.89
C ARG A 183 4.86 -18.42 -9.81
N ALA A 184 5.63 -17.37 -9.52
CA ALA A 184 6.69 -17.41 -8.52
C ALA A 184 6.22 -17.74 -7.09
N VAL A 185 4.92 -17.63 -6.79
CA VAL A 185 4.36 -17.90 -5.46
C VAL A 185 3.29 -19.00 -5.45
N MET A 186 3.11 -19.75 -6.54
CA MET A 186 2.05 -20.79 -6.62
C MET A 186 2.20 -21.86 -5.55
N ASP A 187 3.44 -22.28 -5.28
CA ASP A 187 3.75 -23.31 -4.29
C ASP A 187 3.77 -22.77 -2.84
N SER A 188 3.68 -21.44 -2.68
CA SER A 188 3.67 -20.82 -1.36
C SER A 188 2.47 -21.28 -0.55
N ARG A 189 2.70 -21.59 0.72
CA ARG A 189 1.64 -21.89 1.70
C ARG A 189 1.15 -20.65 2.46
N GLU A 190 1.78 -19.50 2.24
CA GLU A 190 1.47 -18.26 2.93
C GLU A 190 0.10 -17.71 2.50
N PHE A 191 -0.80 -17.54 3.47
CA PHE A 191 -2.17 -17.09 3.24
C PHE A 191 -2.21 -15.74 2.54
N PHE A 192 -1.38 -14.78 2.98
CA PHE A 192 -1.39 -13.44 2.41
C PHE A 192 -0.86 -13.40 0.98
N LEU A 193 0.06 -14.29 0.59
CA LEU A 193 0.55 -14.36 -0.78
C LEU A 193 -0.50 -14.97 -1.72
N ARG A 194 -1.15 -16.06 -1.29
CA ARG A 194 -2.26 -16.68 -2.05
C ARG A 194 -3.40 -15.70 -2.28
N LYS A 195 -3.79 -14.96 -1.24
CA LYS A 195 -4.82 -13.90 -1.35
C LYS A 195 -4.40 -12.78 -2.29
N ALA A 196 -3.14 -12.34 -2.25
CA ALA A 196 -2.64 -11.29 -3.14
C ALA A 196 -2.60 -11.73 -4.60
N ALA A 197 -2.08 -12.92 -4.89
CA ALA A 197 -2.07 -13.48 -6.23
C ALA A 197 -3.50 -13.58 -6.81
N GLY A 198 -4.44 -14.12 -6.03
CA GLY A 198 -5.84 -14.22 -6.44
C GLY A 198 -6.49 -12.84 -6.63
N TRP A 199 -6.20 -11.88 -5.75
CA TRP A 199 -6.73 -10.52 -5.88
C TRP A 199 -6.17 -9.79 -7.09
N ALA A 200 -4.87 -9.90 -7.37
CA ALA A 200 -4.24 -9.27 -8.53
C ALA A 200 -4.83 -9.81 -9.84
N LEU A 201 -5.02 -11.13 -9.95
CA LEU A 201 -5.72 -11.76 -11.08
C LEU A 201 -7.17 -11.30 -11.19
N ARG A 202 -7.93 -11.30 -10.07
CA ARG A 202 -9.32 -10.84 -10.04
C ARG A 202 -9.48 -9.39 -10.45
N GLU A 203 -8.54 -8.53 -10.06
CA GLU A 203 -8.61 -7.13 -10.43
C GLU A 203 -8.31 -6.96 -11.92
N TYR A 204 -7.31 -7.67 -12.44
CA TYR A 204 -6.98 -7.62 -13.86
C TYR A 204 -8.09 -8.23 -14.74
N SER A 205 -8.84 -9.23 -14.25
CA SER A 205 -9.94 -9.82 -15.02
C SER A 205 -11.10 -8.85 -15.30
N LYS A 206 -11.22 -7.76 -14.53
CA LYS A 206 -12.15 -6.67 -14.84
C LYS A 206 -11.76 -5.87 -16.09
N THR A 207 -10.49 -5.95 -16.50
CA THR A 207 -9.95 -5.30 -17.70
C THR A 207 -9.78 -6.29 -18.83
N ASN A 208 -9.17 -7.45 -18.57
CA ASN A 208 -8.94 -8.50 -19.55
C ASN A 208 -9.32 -9.89 -18.99
N PRO A 209 -10.63 -10.24 -19.00
CA PRO A 209 -11.09 -11.51 -18.43
C PRO A 209 -10.60 -12.73 -19.21
N GLN A 210 -10.40 -12.61 -20.53
CA GLN A 210 -9.92 -13.71 -21.37
C GLN A 210 -8.48 -14.10 -21.02
N ALA A 211 -7.59 -13.11 -20.85
CA ALA A 211 -6.21 -13.38 -20.46
C ALA A 211 -6.12 -14.08 -19.10
N VAL A 212 -6.92 -13.64 -18.12
CA VAL A 212 -6.96 -14.28 -16.79
C VAL A 212 -7.53 -15.68 -16.87
N ARG A 213 -8.60 -15.91 -17.65
CA ARG A 213 -9.17 -17.26 -17.84
C ARG A 213 -8.15 -18.22 -18.45
N GLY A 214 -7.46 -17.82 -19.52
CA GLY A 214 -6.39 -18.62 -20.13
C GLY A 214 -5.26 -18.92 -19.14
N PHE A 215 -4.87 -17.96 -18.30
CA PHE A 215 -3.90 -18.21 -17.24
C PHE A 215 -4.40 -19.23 -16.21
N LEU A 216 -5.66 -19.12 -15.76
CA LEU A 216 -6.25 -20.05 -14.79
C LEU A 216 -6.36 -21.46 -15.35
N ASP A 217 -6.77 -21.62 -16.61
CA ASP A 217 -6.93 -22.92 -17.26
C ASP A 217 -5.57 -23.63 -17.39
N CYS A 218 -4.53 -22.91 -17.82
CA CYS A 218 -3.19 -23.47 -17.95
C CYS A 218 -2.52 -23.83 -16.62
N ASN A 219 -2.98 -23.29 -15.49
CA ASN A 219 -2.33 -23.46 -14.18
C ASN A 219 -3.26 -24.06 -13.11
N LYS A 220 -4.41 -24.62 -13.51
CA LYS A 220 -5.47 -25.08 -12.59
C LYS A 220 -4.98 -26.06 -11.53
N SER A 221 -4.09 -27.00 -11.90
CA SER A 221 -3.53 -28.01 -11.00
C SER A 221 -2.48 -27.46 -10.02
N SER A 222 -1.83 -26.35 -10.35
CA SER A 222 -0.74 -25.76 -9.56
C SER A 222 -1.21 -24.63 -8.65
N LEU A 223 -2.32 -23.97 -8.99
CA LEU A 223 -2.88 -22.92 -8.16
C LEU A 223 -3.52 -23.47 -6.88
N SER A 224 -3.28 -22.79 -5.76
CA SER A 224 -4.01 -23.11 -4.54
C SER A 224 -5.53 -22.90 -4.74
N PRO A 225 -6.39 -23.72 -4.09
CA PRO A 225 -7.84 -23.55 -4.17
C PRO A 225 -8.32 -22.14 -3.79
N LEU A 226 -7.62 -21.52 -2.83
CA LEU A 226 -7.88 -20.14 -2.41
C LEU A 226 -7.59 -19.14 -3.53
N THR A 227 -6.42 -19.24 -4.15
CA THR A 227 -6.01 -18.36 -5.26
C THR A 227 -6.97 -18.47 -6.43
N TYR A 228 -7.31 -19.71 -6.83
CA TYR A 228 -8.23 -19.97 -7.94
C TYR A 228 -9.62 -19.39 -7.68
N ARG A 229 -10.20 -19.62 -6.50
CA ARG A 229 -11.52 -19.10 -6.12
C ARG A 229 -11.56 -17.57 -6.08
N GLU A 230 -10.50 -16.93 -5.60
CA GLU A 230 -10.43 -15.46 -5.62
C GLU A 230 -10.36 -14.92 -7.05
N ALA A 231 -9.53 -15.52 -7.90
CA ALA A 231 -9.28 -15.06 -9.28
C ALA A 231 -10.50 -15.25 -10.21
N SER A 232 -11.20 -16.37 -10.08
CA SER A 232 -12.34 -16.78 -10.94
C SER A 232 -13.64 -16.01 -10.68
N LYS A 233 -13.67 -15.01 -9.80
CA LYS A 233 -14.91 -14.30 -9.45
C LYS A 233 -15.63 -13.63 -10.64
N TYR A 234 -14.89 -13.21 -11.65
CA TYR A 234 -15.41 -12.47 -12.81
C TYR A 234 -15.08 -13.13 -14.16
N CYS A 235 -14.55 -14.36 -14.14
CA CYS A 235 -14.26 -15.14 -15.33
C CYS A 235 -14.86 -16.54 -15.20
#